data_AF-A0A3M3JTD0-F1
#
_entry.id   AF-A0A3M3JTD0-F1
#
_cell.length_a   1.000
_cell.length_b   1.000
_cell.length_c   1.000
_cell.angle_alpha   90.00
_cell.angle_beta   90.00
_cell.angle_gamma   90.00
#
_symmetry.space_group_name_H-M   'P 1'
#
loop_
_entity.id
_entity.type
_entity.pdbx_description
1 polymer ?
#
loop_
_entity_poly.entity_id
_entity_poly.type
_entity_poly.pdbx_seq_one_letter_code
_entity_poly.pdbx_strand_id
1 'polypeptide(L)' 'MENRDQLRQLLADHDKTQAEGAALICGHTKRPCSVRAVRSWLNDPKASSARKCPDWAIEALTEALAKEK' A
#
# COMPACT_ATOMS: atom_id res chain seq x y z
N MET A 1 2.18 -7.30 -13.94
CA MET A 1 1.48 -7.18 -12.65
C MET A 1 1.01 -5.76 -12.51
N GLU A 2 -0.25 -5.53 -12.14
CA GLU A 2 -0.67 -4.18 -11.76
C GLU A 2 -0.17 -3.85 -10.36
N ASN A 3 0.12 -2.58 -10.13
CA ASN A 3 0.55 -2.07 -8.82
C ASN A 3 -0.41 -2.48 -7.68
N ARG A 4 -1.71 -2.60 -7.99
CA ARG A 4 -2.71 -3.09 -7.05
C ARG A 4 -2.38 -4.50 -6.56
N ASP A 5 -2.05 -5.40 -7.48
CA ASP A 5 -1.80 -6.80 -7.17
C ASP A 5 -0.50 -6.93 -6.38
N GLN A 6 0.53 -6.17 -6.74
CA GLN A 6 1.78 -6.11 -5.98
C GLN A 6 1.57 -5.58 -4.56
N LEU A 7 0.79 -4.51 -4.40
CA LEU A 7 0.45 -4.00 -3.06
C LEU A 7 -0.31 -5.04 -2.24
N ARG A 8 -1.24 -5.78 -2.85
CA ARG A 8 -1.98 -6.86 -2.17
C ARG A 8 -1.05 -8.00 -1.75
N GLN A 9 -0.12 -8.39 -2.61
CA GLN A 9 0.86 -9.44 -2.32
C GLN A 9 1.81 -9.02 -1.19
N LEU A 10 2.38 -7.82 -1.24
CA LEU A 10 3.26 -7.32 -0.17
C LEU A 10 2.60 -7.34 1.20
N LEU A 11 1.31 -6.98 1.27
CA LEU A 11 0.55 -7.04 2.52
C LEU A 11 0.31 -8.49 2.96
N ALA A 12 -0.04 -9.38 2.05
CA ALA A 12 -0.30 -10.78 2.37
C ALA A 12 0.98 -11.54 2.79
N ASP A 13 2.09 -11.34 2.06
CA ASP A 13 3.37 -12.01 2.28
C ASP A 13 4.00 -11.65 3.63
N HIS A 14 3.68 -10.46 4.16
CA HIS A 14 4.16 -9.97 5.45
C HIS A 14 3.10 -9.98 6.56
N ASP A 15 1.94 -10.61 6.31
CA ASP A 15 0.79 -10.66 7.22
C ASP A 15 0.39 -9.28 7.79
N LYS A 16 0.39 -8.27 6.92
CA LYS A 16 0.05 -6.88 7.28
C LYS A 16 -1.34 -6.51 6.83
N THR A 17 -2.06 -5.82 7.70
CA THR A 17 -3.33 -5.17 7.40
C THR A 17 -3.15 -3.92 6.54
N GLN A 18 -4.23 -3.45 5.91
CA GLN A 18 -4.22 -2.18 5.17
C GLN A 18 -3.87 -0.98 6.06
N ALA A 19 -4.22 -1.05 7.34
CA ALA A 19 -3.91 -0.01 8.31
C ALA A 19 -2.41 0.03 8.64
N GLU A 20 -1.80 -1.13 8.84
CA GLU A 20 -0.36 -1.25 9.07
C GLU A 20 0.43 -0.84 7.83
N GLY A 21 0.01 -1.28 6.63
CA GLY A 21 0.62 -0.83 5.38
C GLY A 21 0.59 0.69 5.22
N ALA A 22 -0.53 1.34 5.56
CA ALA A 22 -0.62 2.80 5.57
C ALA A 22 0.33 3.44 6.59
N ALA A 23 0.42 2.88 7.80
CA ALA A 23 1.32 3.35 8.85
C ALA A 23 2.80 3.20 8.46
N LEU A 24 3.17 2.09 7.81
CA LEU A 24 4.52 1.84 7.29
C LEU A 24 4.91 2.85 6.22
N ILE A 25 4.03 3.06 5.24
CA ILE A 25 4.24 4.06 4.19
C ILE A 25 4.38 5.46 4.81
N CYS A 26 3.54 5.83 5.79
CA CYS A 26 3.67 7.10 6.51
C CYS A 26 5.03 7.23 7.20
N GLY A 27 5.42 6.20 7.96
CA GLY A 27 6.63 6.19 8.75
C GLY A 27 7.89 6.30 7.89
N HIS A 28 7.89 5.65 6.73
CA HIS A 28 9.01 5.65 5.78
C HIS A 28 9.08 6.93 4.96
N THR A 29 7.97 7.36 4.34
CA THR A 29 7.95 8.55 3.47
C THR A 29 7.96 9.86 4.23
N LYS A 30 7.66 9.84 5.54
CA LYS A 30 7.39 11.04 6.37
C LYS A 30 6.26 11.91 5.81
N ARG A 31 5.39 11.33 4.99
CA ARG A 31 4.22 12.00 4.39
C ARG A 31 2.93 11.32 4.86
N PRO A 32 1.82 12.05 4.98
CA PRO A 32 0.55 11.48 5.39
C PRO A 32 0.03 10.50 4.32
N CYS A 33 -0.18 9.25 4.71
CA CYS A 33 -0.82 8.21 3.91
C CYS A 33 -1.99 7.62 4.72
N SER A 34 -3.22 7.83 4.24
CA SER A 34 -4.41 7.36 4.96
C SER A 34 -4.75 5.91 4.61
N VAL A 35 -5.34 5.17 5.55
CA VAL A 35 -5.89 3.83 5.30
C VAL A 35 -6.93 3.86 4.16
N ARG A 36 -7.69 4.96 4.04
CA ARG A 36 -8.65 5.17 2.94
C ARG A 36 -7.94 5.23 1.58
N ALA A 37 -6.75 5.83 1.50
CA ALA A 37 -5.97 5.86 0.26
C ALA A 37 -5.55 4.43 -0.14
N VAL A 38 -4.98 3.66 0.80
CA VAL A 38 -4.60 2.26 0.58
C VAL A 38 -5.80 1.42 0.13
N ARG A 39 -6.95 1.58 0.80
CA ARG A 39 -8.20 0.93 0.41
C ARG A 39 -8.65 1.30 -1.00
N SER A 40 -8.55 2.58 -1.38
CA SER A 40 -8.92 3.04 -2.73
C SER A 40 -8.03 2.45 -3.83
N TRP A 41 -6.77 2.13 -3.51
CA TRP A 41 -5.84 1.47 -4.43
C TRP A 41 -6.15 -0.02 -4.61
N LEU A 42 -6.58 -0.68 -3.52
CA LEU A 42 -6.91 -2.11 -3.48
C LEU A 42 -8.34 -2.44 -3.95
N ASN A 43 -9.23 -1.44 -4.01
CA ASN A 43 -10.60 -1.58 -4.48
C ASN A 43 -10.66 -2.09 -5.93
N ASP A 44 -11.80 -2.71 -6.27
CA ASP A 44 -12.11 -3.15 -7.64
C ASP A 44 -11.98 -1.97 -8.62
N PRO A 45 -11.17 -2.07 -9.69
CA PRO A 45 -11.02 -1.00 -10.69
C PRO A 45 -12.34 -0.53 -11.31
N LYS A 46 -13.40 -1.33 -11.29
CA LYS A 46 -14.73 -0.94 -11.78
C LYS A 46 -15.53 -0.06 -10.81
N ALA A 47 -15.08 0.05 -9.55
CA ALA A 47 -15.74 0.89 -8.56
C ALA A 47 -15.40 2.37 -8.76
N SER A 48 -16.38 3.25 -8.57
CA SER A 48 -16.21 4.71 -8.71
C SER A 48 -15.20 5.33 -7.72
N SER A 49 -14.93 4.63 -6.61
CA SER A 49 -13.94 5.05 -5.61
C SER A 49 -12.55 4.48 -5.85
N ALA A 50 -12.36 3.63 -6.86
CA ALA A 50 -11.07 3.03 -7.15
C ALA A 50 -10.10 4.07 -7.71
N ARG A 51 -8.89 4.05 -7.17
CA ARG A 51 -7.79 4.90 -7.63
C ARG A 51 -6.65 4.00 -8.07
N LYS A 52 -5.88 4.44 -9.05
CA LYS A 52 -4.66 3.74 -9.46
C LYS A 52 -3.68 3.74 -8.28
N CYS A 53 -3.14 2.57 -7.95
CA CYS A 53 -2.05 2.47 -6.98
C CYS A 53 -0.79 3.13 -7.59
N PRO A 54 -0.23 4.18 -6.98
CA PRO A 54 0.95 4.83 -7.52
C PRO A 54 2.21 3.96 -7.29
N ASP A 55 3.19 4.09 -8.18
CA ASP A 55 4.43 3.30 -8.13
C ASP A 55 5.20 3.53 -6.81
N TRP A 56 5.32 4.81 -6.41
CA TRP A 56 6.01 5.20 -5.17
C TRP A 56 5.44 4.54 -3.91
N ALA A 57 4.15 4.16 -3.89
CA ALA A 57 3.55 3.52 -2.72
C ALA A 57 4.03 2.08 -2.55
N ILE A 58 4.32 1.39 -3.66
CA ILE A 58 4.90 0.04 -3.64
C ILE A 58 6.34 0.12 -3.20
N GLU A 59 7.11 1.04 -3.79
CA GLU A 59 8.50 1.27 -3.41
C GLU A 59 8.61 1.58 -1.92
N ALA A 60 7.79 2.53 -1.44
CA ALA A 60 7.76 2.91 -0.04
C ALA A 60 7.40 1.76 0.91
N LEU A 61 6.40 0.95 0.55
CA LEU A 61 6.01 -0.20 1.39
C LEU A 61 7.10 -1.28 1.37
N THR A 62 7.68 -1.57 0.20
CA THR A 62 8.74 -2.57 0.05
C THR A 62 9.97 -2.19 0.87
N GLU A 63 10.39 -0.93 0.80
CA GLU A 63 11.52 -0.42 1.59
C GLU A 63 11.20 -0.38 3.09
N ALA A 64 9.97 -0.02 3.47
CA ALA A 64 9.55 -0.04 4.87
C ALA A 64 9.59 -1.46 5.46
N LEU A 65 9.08 -2.45 4.73
CA LEU A 65 9.09 -3.85 5.13
C LEU A 65 10.50 -4.45 5.19
N ALA A 66 11.40 -4.01 4.29
CA ALA A 66 12.80 -4.43 4.32
C ALA A 66 13.53 -3.91 5.58
N LYS A 67 13.10 -2.80 6.18
CA LYS A 67 13.67 -2.23 7.41
C LYS A 67 13.09 -2.85 8.70
N GLU A 68 11.97 -3.58 8.62
CA GLU A 68 11.41 -4.30 9.78
C GLU A 68 12.05 -5.68 10.01
N LYS A 69 12.87 -6.16 9.06
CA LYS A 69 13.70 -7.37 9.20
C LYS A 69 14.99 -7.08 9.95
#